data_AF-A0A954Z2S0-F1
#
_entry.id   AF-A0A954Z2S0-F1
#
_cell.length_a   1.000
_cell.length_b   1.000
_cell.length_c   1.000
_cell.angle_alpha   90.00
_cell.angle_beta   90.00
_cell.angle_gamma   90.00
#
_symmetry.space_group_name_H-M   'P 1'
#
loop_
_entity.id
_entity.type
_entity.pdbx_description
1 polymer ?
#
loop_
_entity_poly.entity_id
_entity_poly.type
_entity_poly.pdbx_seq_one_letter_code
_entity_poly.pdbx_strand_id
1 'polypeptide(L)' 'GGGQVVFGDIVAVHVDDSVLSEGDMTCDAAKLQAVGRMGGNLYSRTTDLFALESLRDPADFASRGPAKIDG' A
#
# COMPACT_ATOMS: atom_id res chain seq x y z
N GLY A 1 -22.33 0.21 19.53
CA GLY A 1 -20.99 0.48 18.99
C GLY A 1 -20.59 1.88 19.41
N GLY A 2 -19.37 2.07 19.92
CA GLY A 2 -18.89 3.33 20.48
C GLY A 2 -17.51 3.72 19.93
N GLY A 3 -17.31 3.57 18.62
CA GLY A 3 -16.07 3.98 17.96
C GLY A 3 -16.00 5.50 17.83
N GLN A 4 -14.78 6.04 17.92
CA GLN A 4 -14.49 7.42 17.59
C GLN A 4 -13.58 7.44 16.36
N VAL A 5 -13.76 8.45 15.51
CA VAL A 5 -12.87 8.71 14.39
C VAL A 5 -11.99 9.90 14.77
N VAL A 6 -10.69 9.77 14.53
CA VAL A 6 -9.70 10.80 14.82
C VAL A 6 -9.04 11.23 13.51
N PHE A 7 -8.97 12.55 13.29
CA PHE A 7 -8.31 13.18 12.16
C PHE A 7 -7.16 14.05 12.66
N GLY A 8 -6.06 14.09 11.90
CA GLY A 8 -4.92 14.95 12.21
C GLY A 8 -4.06 15.20 10.97
N ASP A 9 -3.32 16.29 10.99
CA ASP A 9 -2.40 16.68 9.92
C ASP A 9 -1.01 16.08 10.15
N ILE A 10 -0.43 15.54 9.08
CA ILE A 10 0.95 15.02 9.11
C ILE A 10 1.89 16.21 8.95
N VAL A 11 2.62 16.55 10.01
CA VAL A 11 3.57 17.68 10.01
C VAL A 11 5.00 17.27 9.69
N ALA A 12 5.35 16.00 9.94
CA ALA A 12 6.67 15.43 9.67
C ALA A 12 6.60 13.89 9.63
N VAL A 13 7.57 13.28 8.96
CA VAL A 13 7.79 11.83 8.92
C VAL A 13 9.24 11.55 9.30
N HIS A 14 9.48 10.59 10.20
CA HIS A 14 10.81 10.07 10.49
C HIS A 14 10.91 8.66 9.89
N VAL A 15 11.93 8.43 9.08
CA VAL A 15 12.14 7.20 8.34
C VAL A 15 13.63 6.85 8.37
N ASP A 16 13.93 5.56 8.39
CA ASP A 16 15.30 5.07 8.22
C ASP A 16 15.70 5.26 6.75
N ASP A 17 16.79 5.99 6.49
CA ASP A 17 17.25 6.27 5.12
C ASP A 17 17.47 4.98 4.30
N SER A 18 17.77 3.85 4.96
CA SER A 18 17.97 2.57 4.28
C SER A 18 16.72 2.01 3.61
N VAL A 19 15.51 2.45 4.02
CA VAL A 19 14.25 2.00 3.39
C VAL A 19 13.78 2.91 2.27
N LEU A 20 14.49 4.02 2.01
CA LEU A 20 14.17 4.89 0.89
C LEU A 20 14.61 4.25 -0.45
N SER A 21 13.84 4.59 -1.46
CA SER A 21 14.17 4.33 -2.86
C SER A 21 15.26 5.30 -3.32
N GLU A 22 16.05 4.91 -4.32
CA GLU A 22 17.12 5.77 -4.83
C GLU A 22 16.56 6.87 -5.74
N GLY A 23 16.88 8.13 -5.43
CA GLY A 23 16.56 9.27 -6.30
C GLY A 23 15.15 9.84 -6.13
N ASP A 24 14.32 9.24 -5.29
CA ASP A 24 13.01 9.74 -4.90
C ASP A 24 12.79 9.63 -3.39
N MET A 25 12.03 10.58 -2.81
CA MET A 25 11.71 10.58 -1.37
C MET A 25 10.57 9.58 -1.05
N THR A 26 10.56 8.42 -1.71
CA THR A 26 9.57 7.36 -1.50
C THR A 26 10.20 6.19 -0.75
N CYS A 27 9.38 5.42 -0.02
CA CYS A 27 9.82 4.20 0.63
C CYS A 27 9.75 3.02 -0.34
N ASP A 28 10.81 2.22 -0.39
CA ASP A 28 10.79 0.92 -1.04
C ASP A 28 9.98 -0.06 -0.19
N ALA A 29 8.86 -0.54 -0.73
CA ALA A 29 7.95 -1.46 -0.05
C ALA A 29 8.62 -2.77 0.40
N ALA A 30 9.63 -3.25 -0.34
CA ALA A 30 10.37 -4.46 0.01
C ALA A 30 11.31 -4.25 1.21
N LYS A 31 11.86 -3.05 1.35
CA LYS A 31 12.76 -2.69 2.46
C LYS A 31 12.00 -2.32 3.75
N LEU A 32 10.77 -1.82 3.62
CA LEU A 32 9.97 -1.32 4.75
C LEU A 32 9.62 -2.40 5.79
N GLN A 33 9.53 -3.68 5.38
CA GLN A 33 9.20 -4.82 6.26
C GLN A 33 7.91 -4.60 7.07
N ALA A 34 6.90 -3.98 6.45
CA ALA A 34 5.62 -3.70 7.10
C ALA A 34 4.86 -4.98 7.48
N VAL A 35 4.02 -4.86 8.50
CA VAL A 35 3.14 -5.94 8.98
C VAL A 35 1.68 -5.52 8.85
N GLY A 36 0.88 -6.36 8.20
CA GLY A 36 -0.57 -6.19 8.09
C GLY A 36 -1.27 -6.85 9.27
N ARG A 37 -2.29 -6.18 9.84
CA ARG A 37 -3.13 -6.79 10.88
C ARG A 37 -4.34 -7.47 10.26
N MET A 38 -4.54 -8.74 10.60
CA MET A 38 -5.68 -9.55 10.14
C MET A 38 -6.71 -9.73 11.26
N GLY A 39 -7.76 -10.51 10.97
CA GLY A 39 -8.78 -10.87 11.96
C GLY A 39 -8.19 -11.59 13.18
N GLY A 40 -8.68 -11.25 14.37
CA GLY A 40 -8.21 -11.84 15.62
C GLY A 40 -6.76 -11.47 15.95
N ASN A 41 -5.94 -12.50 16.17
CA ASN A 41 -4.52 -12.39 16.55
C ASN A 41 -3.57 -12.66 15.37
N LEU A 42 -4.08 -12.70 14.14
CA LEU A 42 -3.29 -13.02 12.95
C LEU A 42 -2.67 -11.76 12.34
N TYR A 43 -1.48 -11.94 11.75
CA TYR A 43 -0.73 -10.90 11.06
C TYR A 43 -0.13 -11.45 9.76
N SER A 44 0.12 -10.59 8.80
CA SER A 44 0.80 -10.92 7.54
C SER A 44 2.07 -10.09 7.36
N ARG A 45 3.07 -10.67 6.67
CA ARG A 45 4.20 -9.93 6.11
C ARG A 45 3.77 -9.33 4.76
N THR A 46 4.25 -8.14 4.42
CA THR A 46 3.98 -7.48 3.12
C THR A 46 5.02 -7.84 2.06
N THR A 47 5.45 -9.10 2.02
CA THR A 47 6.55 -9.56 1.15
C THR A 47 6.07 -10.21 -0.14
N ASP A 48 4.78 -10.57 -0.22
CA ASP A 48 4.16 -11.08 -1.43
C ASP A 48 3.49 -9.92 -2.18
N LEU A 49 4.24 -9.30 -3.09
CA LEU A 49 3.85 -8.08 -3.79
C LEU A 49 3.66 -8.35 -5.29
N PHE A 50 2.59 -7.82 -5.85
CA PHE A 50 2.33 -7.79 -7.29
C PHE A 50 1.82 -6.40 -7.70
N ALA A 51 2.13 -6.00 -8.93
CA ALA A 51 1.68 -4.73 -9.47
C ALA A 51 0.31 -4.90 -10.12
N LEU A 52 -0.59 -3.95 -9.85
CA LEU A 52 -1.83 -3.79 -10.61
C LEU A 52 -1.75 -2.46 -11.36
N GLU A 53 -1.96 -2.50 -12.67
CA GLU A 53 -2.17 -1.28 -13.44
C GLU A 53 -3.62 -0.80 -13.26
N SER A 54 -3.76 0.44 -12.77
CA SER A 54 -5.07 1.09 -12.68
C SER A 54 -5.48 1.61 -14.06
N LEU A 55 -6.65 1.15 -14.52
CA LEU A 55 -7.35 1.75 -15.65
C LEU A 55 -8.06 3.01 -15.14
N ARG A 56 -7.33 4.13 -15.05
CA ARG A 56 -7.84 5.40 -14.53
C ARG A 56 -8.89 6.03 -15.45
N ASP A 57 -8.89 5.67 -16.74
CA ASP A 57 -9.93 6.05 -17.68
C ASP A 57 -11.15 5.10 -17.54
N PRO A 58 -12.35 5.62 -17.23
CA PRO A 58 -13.57 4.82 -17.21
C PRO A 58 -13.85 4.05 -18.52
N ALA A 59 -13.46 4.59 -19.68
CA ALA A 59 -13.62 3.93 -20.97
C ALA A 59 -12.67 2.72 -21.11
N ASP A 60 -11.42 2.86 -20.65
CA ASP A 60 -10.46 1.76 -20.64
C ASP A 60 -10.89 0.66 -19.66
N PHE A 61 -11.44 1.04 -18.50
CA PHE A 61 -12.00 0.07 -17.55
C PHE A 61 -13.16 -0.72 -18.15
N ALA A 62 -14.09 -0.04 -18.85
CA ALA A 62 -15.23 -0.70 -19.47
C ALA A 62 -14.84 -1.70 -20.57
N SER A 63 -13.72 -1.45 -21.27
CA SER A 63 -13.26 -2.33 -22.36
C SER A 63 -12.40 -3.50 -21.89
N ARG A 64 -11.53 -3.31 -20.88
CA ARG A 64 -10.58 -4.34 -20.42
C ARG A 64 -11.08 -5.13 -19.22
N GLY A 65 -12.07 -4.61 -18.48
CA GLY A 65 -12.54 -5.19 -17.22
C GLY A 65 -11.55 -4.96 -16.06
N PRO A 66 -11.83 -5.53 -14.87
CA PRO A 66 -10.96 -5.36 -13.71
C PRO A 66 -9.55 -5.90 -13.97
N ALA A 67 -8.55 -5.29 -13.34
CA ALA A 67 -7.17 -5.75 -13.41
C ALA A 67 -7.09 -7.22 -13.01
N LYS A 68 -6.48 -8.04 -13.87
CA LYS A 68 -6.28 -9.47 -13.62
C LYS A 68 -4.92 -9.66 -12.96
N ILE A 69 -4.89 -10.49 -11.93
CA ILE A 69 -3.63 -10.97 -11.35
C ILE A 69 -3.29 -12.22 -12.16
N ASP A 70 -2.17 -12.18 -12.90
CA ASP A 70 -1.63 -13.37 -13.55
C ASP A 70 -1.18 -14.33 -12.44
N GLY A 71 -1.78 -15.52 -12.40
CA GLY A 71 -1.54 -16.55 -11.41
C GLY A 71 -0.30 -17.39 -11.70
#